data_AF-A0A8T6X8G4-F1
#
_entry.id   AF-A0A8T6X8G4-F1
#
_cell.length_a   1.000
_cell.length_b   1.000
_cell.length_c   1.000
_cell.angle_alpha   90.00
_cell.angle_beta   90.00
_cell.angle_gamma   90.00
#
_symmetry.space_group_name_H-M   'P 1'
#
loop_
_entity.id
_entity.type
_entity.pdbx_description
1 polymer ?
#
loop_
_entity_poly.entity_id
_entity_poly.type
_entity_poly.pdbx_seq_one_letter_code
_entity_poly.pdbx_strand_id
1 'polypeptide(L)'
;DEESREAMLIDPVLDLVDRYVDRLHTLGLRCTLAVDTHTHADHISGCRQLAQKLRCEYIMHELARAKCVNRRVTHGDILTLGELPIDIIHTPGHAADGITLIVEGRLMVGDVLFIGGAGRS
;
A
#
# COMPACT_ATOMS: atom_id res chain seq x y z
N ASP A 1 -7.27 2.35 -10.30
CA ASP A 1 -7.51 2.58 -11.71
C ASP A 1 -9.00 2.31 -11.96
N GLU A 2 -9.72 3.28 -12.52
CA GLU A 2 -11.19 3.23 -12.68
C GLU A 2 -11.61 2.09 -13.63
N GLU A 3 -10.72 1.69 -14.54
CA GLU A 3 -10.96 0.63 -15.51
C GLU A 3 -10.70 -0.77 -14.92
N SER A 4 -9.54 -0.99 -14.27
CA SER A 4 -9.22 -2.28 -13.63
C SER A 4 -9.95 -2.52 -12.29
N ARG A 5 -10.53 -1.46 -11.69
CA ARG A 5 -11.17 -1.49 -10.36
C ARG A 5 -10.21 -1.96 -9.26
N GLU A 6 -8.91 -1.80 -9.48
CA GLU A 6 -7.87 -2.15 -8.51
C GLU A 6 -7.67 -1.05 -7.48
N ALA A 7 -7.39 -1.47 -6.25
CA ALA A 7 -7.11 -0.61 -5.11
C ALA A 7 -5.81 -1.01 -4.39
N MET A 8 -5.19 -0.01 -3.78
CA MET A 8 -4.04 -0.18 -2.89
C MET A 8 -4.39 0.37 -1.51
N LEU A 9 -4.07 -0.39 -0.48
CA LEU A 9 -4.14 0.06 0.92
C LEU A 9 -2.72 0.42 1.38
N ILE A 10 -2.56 1.63 1.91
CA ILE A 10 -1.30 2.13 2.46
C ILE A 10 -1.46 2.24 3.98
N ASP A 11 -0.50 1.71 4.74
CA ASP A 11 -0.43 1.71 6.20
C ASP A 11 -1.74 1.28 6.89
N PRO A 12 -2.34 0.13 6.51
CA PRO A 12 -3.57 -0.32 7.14
C PRO A 12 -3.34 -0.74 8.59
N VAL A 13 -4.25 -0.38 9.49
CA VAL A 13 -4.22 -0.82 10.90
C VAL A 13 -4.95 -2.15 11.08
N LEU A 14 -4.38 -3.08 11.85
CA LEU A 14 -4.93 -4.44 12.05
C LEU A 14 -6.40 -4.43 12.50
N ASP A 15 -6.73 -3.60 13.49
CA ASP A 15 -8.08 -3.54 14.07
C ASP A 15 -9.14 -3.01 13.09
N LEU A 16 -8.72 -2.41 11.97
CA LEU A 16 -9.60 -1.84 10.95
C LEU A 16 -9.70 -2.71 9.68
N VAL A 17 -9.06 -3.89 9.66
CA VAL A 17 -9.00 -4.75 8.47
C VAL A 17 -10.38 -5.08 7.91
N ASP A 18 -11.32 -5.50 8.75
CA ASP A 18 -12.68 -5.84 8.30
C ASP A 18 -13.41 -4.61 7.73
N ARG A 19 -13.19 -3.43 8.32
CA ARG A 19 -13.74 -2.17 7.80
C ARG A 19 -13.17 -1.82 6.42
N TYR A 20 -11.88 -2.06 6.18
CA TYR A 20 -11.28 -1.86 4.86
C TYR A 20 -11.87 -2.83 3.83
N VAL A 21 -12.05 -4.10 4.20
CA VAL A 21 -12.66 -5.13 3.34
C VAL A 21 -14.10 -4.74 2.96
N ASP A 22 -14.92 -4.35 3.94
CA ASP A 22 -16.30 -3.91 3.71
C ASP A 22 -16.36 -2.69 2.80
N ARG A 23 -15.41 -1.75 2.96
CA ARG A 23 -15.32 -0.56 2.12
C ARG A 23 -14.96 -0.90 0.68
N LEU A 24 -13.99 -1.80 0.47
CA LEU A 24 -13.63 -2.30 -0.86
C LEU A 24 -14.82 -2.97 -1.54
N HIS A 25 -15.54 -3.83 -0.82
CA HIS A 25 -16.75 -4.49 -1.34
C HIS A 25 -17.83 -3.49 -1.73
N THR A 26 -18.12 -2.50 -0.88
CA THR A 26 -19.13 -1.47 -1.15
C THR A 26 -18.81 -0.65 -2.40
N LEU A 27 -17.53 -0.42 -2.66
CA LEU A 27 -17.06 0.33 -3.83
C LEU A 27 -16.89 -0.55 -5.08
N GLY A 28 -16.99 -1.88 -4.95
CA GLY A 28 -16.73 -2.83 -6.02
C GLY A 28 -15.26 -2.81 -6.47
N LEU A 29 -14.33 -2.65 -5.52
CA LEU A 29 -12.89 -2.59 -5.76
C LEU A 29 -12.20 -3.87 -5.32
N ARG A 30 -11.11 -4.22 -6.01
CA ARG A 30 -10.23 -5.34 -5.66
C ARG A 30 -8.90 -4.82 -5.15
N CYS A 31 -8.57 -5.10 -3.89
CA CYS A 31 -7.25 -4.77 -3.35
C CYS A 31 -6.20 -5.71 -3.95
N THR A 32 -5.22 -5.16 -4.67
CA THR A 32 -4.10 -5.93 -5.24
C THR A 32 -2.82 -5.71 -4.49
N LEU A 33 -2.67 -4.55 -3.85
CA LEU A 33 -1.49 -4.15 -3.10
C LEU A 33 -1.87 -3.67 -1.69
N ALA A 34 -1.17 -4.16 -0.68
CA ALA A 34 -1.16 -3.64 0.68
C ALA A 34 0.29 -3.25 1.02
N VAL A 35 0.53 -1.99 1.31
CA VAL A 35 1.87 -1.42 1.46
C VAL A 35 2.01 -0.82 2.85
N ASP A 36 3.04 -1.19 3.59
CA ASP A 36 3.48 -0.37 4.71
C ASP A 36 4.62 0.53 4.22
N THR A 37 4.51 1.83 4.49
CA THR A 37 5.54 2.82 4.15
C THR A 37 6.79 2.66 5.00
N HIS A 38 6.66 2.09 6.19
CA HIS A 38 7.76 1.77 7.09
C HIS A 38 7.33 0.75 8.14
N THR A 39 8.28 0.23 8.91
CA THR A 39 7.93 -0.55 10.11
C THR A 39 7.34 0.38 11.18
N HIS A 40 6.04 0.25 11.43
CA HIS A 40 5.28 1.01 12.43
C HIS A 40 5.64 0.63 13.87
N ALA A 41 5.73 1.63 14.75
CA ALA A 41 6.02 1.44 16.19
C ALA A 41 4.81 1.76 17.09
N ASP A 42 3.81 2.44 16.53
CA ASP A 42 2.62 2.98 17.17
C ASP A 42 1.40 2.08 16.99
N HIS A 43 1.37 1.22 15.96
CA HIS A 43 0.28 0.29 15.70
C HIS A 43 0.75 -1.02 15.06
N ILE A 44 -0.11 -2.03 15.06
CA ILE A 44 0.14 -3.30 14.35
C ILE A 44 -0.43 -3.19 12.94
N SER A 45 0.40 -3.41 11.93
CA SER A 45 -0.04 -3.39 10.53
C SER A 45 -1.05 -4.51 10.23
N GLY A 46 -2.09 -4.14 9.51
CA GLY A 46 -3.11 -5.01 8.94
C GLY A 46 -2.71 -5.65 7.61
N CYS A 47 -1.56 -5.28 7.01
CA CYS A 47 -1.14 -5.74 5.69
C CYS A 47 -1.07 -7.27 5.59
N ARG A 48 -0.56 -7.95 6.64
CA ARG A 48 -0.52 -9.41 6.68
C ARG A 48 -1.92 -10.03 6.60
N GLN A 49 -2.88 -9.50 7.35
CA GLN A 49 -4.24 -10.04 7.39
C GLN A 49 -4.98 -9.74 6.09
N LEU A 50 -4.76 -8.56 5.50
CA LEU A 50 -5.28 -8.20 4.18
C LEU A 50 -4.71 -9.12 3.09
N ALA A 51 -3.40 -9.37 3.08
CA ALA A 51 -2.79 -10.31 2.14
C ALA A 51 -3.39 -11.72 2.24
N GLN A 52 -3.72 -12.17 3.45
CA GLN A 52 -4.38 -13.46 3.65
C GLN A 52 -5.85 -13.47 3.20
N LYS A 53 -6.62 -12.44 3.54
CA LYS A 53 -8.06 -12.35 3.23
C LYS A 53 -8.33 -12.05 1.75
N LEU A 54 -7.58 -11.13 1.17
CA LEU A 54 -7.81 -10.55 -0.15
C LEU A 54 -6.85 -11.10 -1.21
N ARG A 55 -5.85 -11.89 -0.81
CA ARG A 55 -4.78 -12.40 -1.69
C ARG A 55 -4.01 -11.29 -2.41
N CYS A 56 -3.88 -10.13 -1.78
CA CYS A 56 -3.06 -9.03 -2.27
C CYS A 56 -1.57 -9.21 -1.92
N GLU A 57 -0.70 -8.49 -2.61
CA GLU A 57 0.72 -8.40 -2.25
C GLU A 57 0.88 -7.57 -0.97
N TYR A 58 1.70 -8.03 -0.04
CA TYR A 58 2.18 -7.25 1.10
C TYR A 58 3.58 -6.74 0.79
N ILE A 59 3.69 -5.43 0.61
CA ILE A 59 4.89 -4.76 0.16
C ILE A 59 5.50 -3.90 1.27
N MET A 60 6.82 -3.98 1.41
CA MET A 60 7.64 -3.07 2.21
C MET A 60 9.01 -2.89 1.57
N HIS A 61 9.79 -1.91 2.04
CA HIS A 61 11.19 -1.79 1.67
C HIS A 61 12.02 -3.03 2.03
N GLU A 62 13.09 -3.30 1.29
CA GLU A 62 13.93 -4.49 1.52
C GLU A 62 14.51 -4.57 2.93
N LEU A 63 14.76 -3.43 3.58
CA LEU A 63 15.30 -3.33 4.93
C LEU A 63 14.29 -3.66 6.03
N ALA A 64 13.00 -3.80 5.70
CA ALA A 64 11.97 -4.14 6.67
C ALA A 64 12.20 -5.53 7.27
N ARG A 65 12.17 -5.66 8.60
CA ARG A 65 12.47 -6.94 9.27
C ARG A 65 11.30 -7.94 9.23
N ALA A 66 10.10 -7.48 8.86
CA ALA A 66 8.91 -8.31 8.81
C ALA A 66 9.07 -9.46 7.80
N LYS A 67 8.97 -10.71 8.28
CA LYS A 67 9.12 -11.92 7.44
C LYS A 67 7.89 -12.26 6.61
N CYS A 68 6.73 -11.68 6.96
CA CYS A 68 5.48 -11.93 6.25
C CYS A 68 5.29 -11.04 5.01
N VAL A 69 6.23 -10.12 4.74
CA VAL A 69 6.30 -9.35 3.49
C VAL A 69 6.59 -10.29 2.34
N ASN A 70 5.74 -10.29 1.31
CA ASN A 70 5.86 -11.18 0.16
C ASN A 70 6.53 -10.51 -1.05
N ARG A 71 6.57 -9.18 -1.09
CA ARG A 71 7.30 -8.40 -2.10
C ARG A 71 8.10 -7.29 -1.45
N ARG A 72 9.40 -7.24 -1.75
CA ARG A 72 10.32 -6.23 -1.24
C ARG A 72 10.65 -5.25 -2.35
N VAL A 73 10.75 -3.98 -2.01
CA VAL A 73 11.08 -2.89 -2.94
C VAL A 73 12.29 -2.08 -2.48
N THR A 74 12.92 -1.41 -3.43
CA THR A 74 14.08 -0.54 -3.29
C THR A 74 13.84 0.79 -4.02
N HIS A 75 14.76 1.74 -3.85
CA HIS A 75 14.68 3.02 -4.54
C HIS A 75 14.69 2.84 -6.07
N GLY A 76 13.75 3.48 -6.76
CA GLY A 76 13.62 3.42 -8.21
C GLY A 76 12.80 2.24 -8.73
N ASP A 77 12.33 1.34 -7.86
CA ASP A 77 11.35 0.34 -8.25
C ASP A 77 10.02 0.99 -8.63
N ILE A 78 9.29 0.35 -9.54
CA ILE A 78 7.96 0.78 -9.99
C ILE A 78 6.96 -0.33 -9.64
N LEU A 79 5.96 0.02 -8.83
CA LEU A 79 4.76 -0.79 -8.64
C LEU A 79 3.70 -0.39 -9.67
N THR A 80 2.73 -1.28 -9.90
CA THR A 80 1.63 -1.03 -10.84
C THR A 80 0.32 -1.35 -10.17
N LEU A 81 -0.63 -0.41 -10.21
CA LEU A 81 -2.02 -0.61 -9.79
C LEU A 81 -2.92 -0.56 -11.03
N GLY A 82 -3.25 -1.72 -11.59
CA GLY A 82 -3.69 -1.80 -12.99
C GLY A 82 -2.58 -1.26 -13.91
N GLU A 83 -2.91 -0.27 -14.74
CA GLU A 83 -1.93 0.41 -15.60
C GLU A 83 -1.24 1.61 -14.94
N LEU A 84 -1.64 1.96 -13.72
CA LEU A 84 -1.11 3.13 -13.02
C LEU A 84 0.27 2.84 -12.41
N PRO A 85 1.36 3.48 -12.88
CA PRO A 85 2.67 3.32 -12.28
C PRO A 85 2.76 4.07 -10.94
N ILE A 86 3.50 3.49 -10.01
CA ILE A 86 3.76 4.02 -8.68
C ILE A 86 5.26 3.93 -8.42
N ASP A 87 5.94 5.07 -8.37
CA ASP A 87 7.38 5.11 -8.14
C ASP A 87 7.70 4.95 -6.64
N ILE A 88 8.72 4.16 -6.35
CA ILE A 88 9.23 3.95 -4.99
C ILE A 88 10.46 4.82 -4.76
N ILE A 89 10.40 5.68 -3.75
CA ILE A 89 11.55 6.44 -3.26
C ILE A 89 11.90 5.95 -1.85
N HIS A 90 13.09 5.36 -1.70
CA HIS A 90 13.67 5.12 -0.37
C HIS A 90 13.92 6.46 0.34
N THR A 91 13.28 6.64 1.49
CA THR A 91 13.29 7.87 2.29
C THR A 91 13.61 7.54 3.75
N PRO A 92 14.85 7.08 4.03
CA PRO A 92 15.25 6.71 5.38
C PRO A 92 15.29 7.95 6.29
N GLY A 93 14.92 7.77 7.55
CA GLY A 93 14.89 8.84 8.54
C GLY A 93 14.21 8.40 9.82
N HIS A 94 12.88 8.56 9.88
CA HIS A 94 12.06 8.07 10.99
C HIS A 94 12.23 6.56 11.20
N ALA A 95 12.26 5.79 10.10
CA ALA A 95 12.64 4.39 10.07
C ALA A 95 13.67 4.16 8.97
N ALA A 96 14.54 3.15 9.14
CA ALA A 96 15.57 2.82 8.16
C ALA A 96 14.98 2.22 6.86
N ASP A 97 13.79 1.62 6.95
CA ASP A 97 13.04 1.01 5.88
C ASP A 97 11.93 1.92 5.32
N GLY A 98 11.99 3.23 5.59
CA GLY A 98 11.01 4.20 5.12
C GLY A 98 11.00 4.37 3.60
N ILE A 99 9.82 4.32 3.00
CA ILE A 99 9.57 4.59 1.58
C ILE A 99 8.47 5.65 1.40
N THR A 100 8.58 6.37 0.30
CA THR A 100 7.55 7.29 -0.19
C THR A 100 7.05 6.75 -1.54
N LEU A 101 5.73 6.75 -1.71
CA LEU A 101 5.08 6.33 -2.95
C LEU A 101 4.73 7.59 -3.77
N ILE A 102 5.14 7.63 -5.04
CA ILE A 102 4.71 8.68 -5.97
C ILE A 102 3.67 8.10 -6.92
N VAL A 103 2.50 8.72 -6.98
CA VAL A 103 1.39 8.32 -7.84
C VAL A 103 0.96 9.54 -8.65
N GLU A 104 1.07 9.48 -9.99
CA GLU A 104 0.75 10.60 -10.89
C GLU A 104 1.42 11.94 -10.49
N GLY A 105 2.66 11.89 -10.01
CA GLY A 105 3.39 13.06 -9.53
C GLY A 105 2.93 13.62 -8.18
N ARG A 106 2.02 12.93 -7.47
CA ARG A 106 1.62 13.24 -6.09
C ARG A 106 2.37 12.34 -5.11
N LEU A 107 2.84 12.94 -4.01
CA LEU A 107 3.54 12.24 -2.94
C LEU A 107 2.53 11.67 -1.94
N MET A 108 2.63 10.37 -1.66
CA MET A 108 1.86 9.71 -0.61
C MET A 108 2.81 9.29 0.52
N VAL A 109 2.52 9.81 1.71
CA VAL A 109 3.20 9.48 2.97
C VAL A 109 2.12 9.14 4.01
N GLY A 110 2.07 7.89 4.51
CA GLY A 110 1.13 7.47 5.56
C GLY A 110 -0.20 6.84 5.09
N ASP A 111 -1.15 6.75 6.04
CA ASP A 111 -2.47 6.11 5.94
C ASP A 111 -3.37 6.71 4.83
N VAL A 112 -3.41 6.06 3.67
CA VAL A 112 -4.30 6.46 2.57
C VAL A 112 -4.89 5.22 1.89
N LEU A 113 -6.22 5.11 1.89
CA LEU A 113 -6.92 4.25 0.93
C LEU A 113 -6.90 4.96 -0.42
N PHE A 114 -6.07 4.47 -1.33
CA PHE A 114 -5.98 5.03 -2.67
C PHE A 114 -6.87 4.24 -3.64
N ILE A 115 -7.88 4.92 -4.16
CA ILE A 115 -8.70 4.48 -5.28
C ILE A 115 -8.12 5.18 -6.49
N GLY A 116 -7.59 4.44 -7.46
CA GLY A 116 -6.91 5.06 -8.60
C GLY A 116 -7.85 5.78 -9.57
N GLY A 117 -8.32 6.94 -9.13
CA GLY A 117 -9.05 7.95 -9.87
C GLY A 117 -8.76 9.29 -9.20
N ALA A 118 -7.70 9.97 -9.63
CA ALA A 118 -7.66 11.42 -9.50
C ALA A 118 -8.62 11.98 -10.57
N GLY A 119 -9.91 12.00 -10.23
CA GLY A 119 -10.87 12.83 -10.94
C GLY A 119 -10.30 14.26 -11.01
N ARG A 120 -10.19 14.77 -12.23
CA ARG A 120 -9.74 16.12 -12.52
C ARG A 120 -10.48 17.15 -11.66
N SER A 121 -9.72 18.07 -11.06
CA SER A 121 -10.17 19.43 -10.75
C SER A 121 -9.04 20.39 -11.06
#